data_AF-A0A367HKI5-F1
#
_entry.id   AF-A0A367HKI5-F1
#
_cell.length_a   1.000
_cell.length_b   1.000
_cell.length_c   1.000
_cell.angle_alpha   90.00
_cell.angle_beta   90.00
_cell.angle_gamma   90.00
#
_symmetry.space_group_name_H-M   'P 1'
#
loop_
_entity.id
_entity.type
_entity.pdbx_description
1 polymer ?
#
loop_
_entity_poly.entity_id
_entity_poly.type
_entity_poly.pdbx_seq_one_letter_code
_entity_poly.pdbx_strand_id
1 'polypeptide(L)'
;MTRKRDKKPPFEPGCVPAPGGLLDWRDSQHYDHWQMRPCALCEQPTPLRSHSGEPAHKVCAESWISEHPTEARLGRFASDVQPKRQRDDNHA
;
A
#
# COMPACT_ATOMS: atom_id res chain seq x y z
N MET A 1 -11.36 8.77 26.71
CA MET A 1 -11.61 7.47 26.04
C MET A 1 -10.60 7.33 24.91
N THR A 2 -9.40 6.83 25.21
CA THR A 2 -8.36 6.62 24.20
C THR A 2 -8.74 5.38 23.38
N ARG A 3 -9.14 5.58 22.12
CA ARG A 3 -9.31 4.45 21.19
C ARG A 3 -7.96 3.74 21.11
N LYS A 4 -7.86 2.54 21.69
CA LYS A 4 -6.73 1.65 21.46
C LYS A 4 -6.67 1.50 19.94
N ARG A 5 -5.61 2.03 19.31
CA ARG A 5 -5.26 1.65 17.95
C ARG A 5 -5.05 0.15 18.01
N ASP A 6 -6.04 -0.61 17.58
CA ASP A 6 -5.87 -2.01 17.23
C ASP A 6 -4.57 -2.09 16.42
N LYS A 7 -3.57 -2.76 16.98
CA LYS A 7 -2.35 -3.06 16.25
C LYS A 7 -2.80 -4.01 15.15
N LYS A 8 -3.14 -3.44 13.99
CA LYS A 8 -3.45 -4.17 12.77
C LYS A 8 -2.33 -5.22 12.66
N PRO A 9 -2.66 -6.52 12.62
CA PRO A 9 -1.64 -7.56 12.59
C PRO A 9 -0.65 -7.23 11.47
N PRO A 10 0.64 -7.61 11.60
CA PRO A 10 1.60 -7.44 10.53
C PRO A 10 0.97 -8.02 9.28
N PHE A 11 0.63 -7.12 8.38
CA PHE A 11 -0.18 -7.38 7.21
C PHE A 11 0.45 -8.54 6.45
N GLU A 12 -0.36 -9.56 6.17
CA GLU A 12 0.03 -10.54 5.17
C GLU A 12 0.21 -9.76 3.86
N PRO A 13 1.37 -9.81 3.17
CA PRO A 13 1.58 -9.16 1.88
C PRO A 13 0.58 -9.71 0.87
N GLY A 14 -0.62 -9.14 0.87
CA GLY A 14 -1.75 -9.56 0.08
C GLY A 14 -1.60 -9.00 -1.31
N CYS A 15 -1.00 -9.79 -2.19
CA CYS A 15 -0.80 -9.49 -3.60
C CYS A 15 0.17 -8.33 -3.88
N VAL A 16 1.45 -8.70 -4.02
CA VAL A 16 2.31 -8.01 -4.97
C VAL A 16 1.63 -8.14 -6.35
N PRO A 17 1.26 -7.04 -7.02
CA PRO A 17 0.65 -7.12 -8.33
C PRO A 17 1.63 -7.77 -9.33
N ALA A 18 1.07 -8.42 -10.36
CA ALA A 18 1.88 -8.87 -11.49
C ALA A 18 2.58 -7.66 -12.14
N PRO A 19 3.67 -7.86 -12.89
CA PRO A 19 4.34 -6.78 -13.62
C PRO A 19 3.35 -6.10 -14.57
N GLY A 20 3.26 -4.77 -14.53
CA GLY A 20 2.22 -4.00 -15.25
C GLY A 20 0.84 -4.00 -14.58
N GLY A 21 0.68 -4.66 -13.44
CA GLY A 21 -0.51 -4.60 -12.61
C GLY A 21 -0.55 -3.32 -11.76
N LEU A 22 -1.76 -2.82 -11.51
CA LEU A 22 -1.96 -1.64 -10.68
C LEU A 22 -1.91 -2.00 -9.21
N LEU A 23 -1.25 -1.14 -8.44
CA LEU A 23 -1.13 -1.28 -7.01
C LEU A 23 -2.36 -0.64 -6.33
N ASP A 24 -2.91 -1.25 -5.28
CA ASP A 24 -4.03 -0.69 -4.52
C ASP A 24 -3.54 -0.11 -3.19
N TRP A 25 -3.46 1.22 -3.08
CA TRP A 25 -3.12 1.96 -1.84
C TRP A 25 -4.27 2.91 -1.50
N ARG A 26 -5.47 2.36 -1.33
CA ARG A 26 -6.67 3.13 -1.04
C ARG A 26 -6.89 3.34 0.45
N ASP A 27 -6.29 2.49 1.30
CA ASP A 27 -6.36 2.65 2.74
C ASP A 27 -5.66 3.94 3.18
N SER A 28 -6.30 4.70 4.08
CA SER A 28 -5.78 5.99 4.55
C SER A 28 -4.46 5.86 5.33
N GLN A 29 -4.09 4.66 5.76
CA GLN A 29 -2.78 4.38 6.36
C GLN A 29 -1.60 4.63 5.41
N HIS A 30 -1.84 4.55 4.09
CA HIS A 30 -0.83 4.91 3.10
C HIS A 30 -0.63 6.42 2.96
N TYR A 31 -1.50 7.26 3.54
CA TYR A 31 -1.48 8.71 3.34
C TYR A 31 -1.12 9.45 4.63
N ASP A 32 0.09 9.99 4.69
CA ASP A 32 0.60 10.83 5.77
C ASP A 32 0.85 12.25 5.27
N HIS A 33 -0.16 13.11 5.43
CA HIS A 33 -0.08 14.52 5.02
C HIS A 33 0.72 15.40 5.99
N TRP A 34 1.05 14.90 7.18
CA TRP A 34 1.80 15.68 8.17
C TRP A 34 3.31 15.63 7.89
N GLN A 35 3.79 14.56 7.26
CA GLN A 35 5.19 14.40 6.94
C GLN A 35 5.35 14.18 5.44
N MET A 36 5.75 15.20 4.69
CA MET A 36 6.23 14.98 3.33
C MET A 36 7.66 14.45 3.41
N ARG A 37 7.88 13.24 2.91
CA ARG A 37 9.22 12.62 2.84
C ARG A 37 9.59 12.41 1.37
N PRO A 38 10.89 12.47 1.03
CA PRO A 38 11.33 12.20 -0.33
C PRO A 38 10.99 10.75 -0.70
N CYS A 39 10.44 10.56 -1.90
CA CYS A 39 10.18 9.25 -2.47
C CYS A 39 11.50 8.47 -2.61
N ALA A 40 11.54 7.21 -2.16
CA ALA A 40 12.75 6.39 -2.24
C ALA A 40 13.19 6.05 -3.68
N LEU A 41 12.35 6.34 -4.68
CA LEU A 41 12.60 6.02 -6.09
C LEU A 41 12.90 7.26 -6.95
N CYS A 42 12.22 8.38 -6.72
CA CYS A 42 12.39 9.60 -7.51
C CYS A 42 12.76 10.84 -6.68
N GLU A 43 12.93 10.68 -5.37
CA GLU A 43 13.37 11.69 -4.40
C GLU A 43 12.44 12.90 -4.23
N GLN A 44 11.37 13.00 -5.02
CA GLN A 44 10.36 14.05 -4.89
C GLN A 44 9.50 13.85 -3.63
N PRO A 45 9.04 14.94 -3.00
CA PRO A 45 8.25 14.85 -1.77
C PRO A 45 6.93 14.10 -2.00
N THR A 46 6.61 13.17 -1.11
CA THR A 46 5.38 12.38 -1.17
C THR A 46 4.72 12.27 0.21
N PRO A 47 3.38 12.45 0.29
CA PRO A 47 2.62 12.06 1.47
C PRO A 47 2.35 10.55 1.51
N LEU A 48 2.60 9.82 0.41
CA LEU A 48 2.31 8.39 0.33
C LEU A 48 3.38 7.55 1.03
N ARG A 49 2.94 6.42 1.58
CA ARG A 49 3.74 5.39 2.22
C ARG A 49 3.42 4.05 1.59
N SER A 50 4.45 3.23 1.37
CA SER A 50 4.27 1.82 1.11
C SER A 50 3.71 1.12 2.33
N HIS A 51 3.41 -0.16 2.16
CA HIS A 51 2.97 -1.00 3.26
C HIS A 51 3.97 -1.06 4.44
N SER A 52 5.28 -1.05 4.15
CA SER A 52 6.34 -1.03 5.16
C SER A 52 6.60 0.35 5.78
N GLY A 53 5.87 1.38 5.36
CA GLY A 53 6.12 2.77 5.77
C GLY A 53 7.21 3.49 4.96
N GLU A 54 7.74 2.87 3.90
CA GLU A 54 8.70 3.50 2.99
C GLU A 54 8.01 4.60 2.18
N PRO A 55 8.54 5.84 2.12
CA PRO A 55 7.95 6.88 1.31
C PRO A 55 8.10 6.57 -0.18
N ALA A 56 6.99 6.43 -0.90
CA ALA A 56 6.98 6.19 -2.33
C ALA A 56 5.71 6.78 -2.96
N HIS A 57 5.81 7.34 -4.16
CA HIS A 57 4.61 7.58 -4.97
C HIS A 57 4.07 6.24 -5.47
N LYS A 58 2.73 6.15 -5.58
CA LYS A 58 2.06 4.96 -6.13
C LYS A 58 2.59 4.57 -7.49
N VAL A 59 2.70 5.55 -8.39
CA VAL A 59 3.18 5.35 -9.76
C VAL A 59 4.63 4.89 -9.78
N CYS A 60 5.49 5.45 -8.94
CA CYS A 60 6.88 5.01 -8.86
C CYS A 60 6.99 3.55 -8.37
N ALA A 61 6.18 3.16 -7.39
CA ALA A 61 6.13 1.78 -6.93
C ALA A 61 5.61 0.82 -8.02
N GLU A 62 4.59 1.21 -8.78
CA GLU A 62 4.06 0.45 -9.92
C GLU A 62 5.12 0.28 -11.04
N SER A 63 5.85 1.35 -11.36
CA SER A 63 6.99 1.30 -12.30
C SER A 63 8.07 0.36 -11.80
N TRP A 64 8.47 0.47 -10.54
CA TRP A 64 9.48 -0.40 -9.94
C TRP A 64 9.08 -1.88 -9.97
N ILE A 65 7.82 -2.21 -9.69
CA ILE A 65 7.33 -3.61 -9.78
C ILE A 65 7.39 -4.12 -11.22
N SER A 66 7.10 -3.25 -12.19
CA SER A 66 7.14 -3.59 -13.61
C SER A 66 8.58 -3.83 -14.10
N GLU A 67 9.54 -3.06 -13.58
CA GLU A 67 10.97 -3.18 -13.89
C GLU A 67 11.67 -4.31 -13.13
N HIS A 68 11.19 -4.62 -11.91
CA HIS A 68 11.80 -5.60 -10.99
C HIS A 68 10.79 -6.70 -10.58
N PRO A 69 10.31 -7.51 -11.54
CA PRO A 69 9.24 -8.48 -11.30
C PRO A 69 9.64 -9.60 -10.30
N THR A 70 10.93 -9.89 -10.19
CA THR A 70 11.49 -10.89 -9.27
C THR A 70 11.59 -10.37 -7.85
N GLU A 71 12.08 -9.14 -7.67
CA GLU A 71 12.27 -8.48 -6.39
C GLU A 71 10.93 -8.00 -5.83
N ALA A 72 9.98 -7.65 -6.71
CA ALA A 72 8.62 -7.35 -6.31
C ALA A 72 8.00 -8.50 -5.50
N ARG A 73 8.29 -9.76 -5.86
CA ARG A 73 7.81 -10.95 -5.12
C ARG A 73 8.32 -11.02 -3.68
N LEU A 74 9.37 -10.27 -3.33
CA LEU A 74 9.86 -10.16 -1.95
C LEU A 74 8.97 -9.24 -1.09
N GLY A 75 7.99 -8.55 -1.68
CA GLY A 75 6.98 -7.79 -0.96
C GLY A 75 7.40 -6.36 -0.57
N ARG A 76 8.39 -5.76 -1.27
CA ARG A 76 8.78 -4.36 -1.02
C ARG A 76 7.61 -3.39 -1.19
N PHE A 77 6.83 -3.59 -2.26
CA PHE A 77 5.60 -2.86 -2.53
C PHE A 77 4.46 -3.86 -2.74
N ALA A 78 3.45 -3.77 -1.87
CA ALA A 78 2.27 -4.64 -1.91
C ALA A 78 1.01 -3.77 -1.93
N SER A 79 -0.02 -4.29 -2.60
CA SER A 79 -1.37 -3.73 -2.57
C SER A 79 -2.06 -4.02 -1.24
N ASP A 80 -3.07 -3.23 -0.90
CA ASP A 80 -4.01 -3.48 0.20
C ASP A 80 -4.70 -4.83 0.02
N VAL A 81 -4.79 -5.62 1.10
CA VAL A 81 -5.65 -6.81 1.15
C VAL A 81 -7.08 -6.33 1.00
N GLN A 82 -7.71 -6.61 -0.13
CA GLN A 82 -9.12 -6.29 -0.29
C GLN A 82 -9.93 -7.08 0.73
N PRO A 83 -10.66 -6.42 1.66
CA PRO A 83 -11.59 -7.14 2.50
C PRO A 83 -12.62 -7.79 1.58
N LYS A 84 -12.75 -9.12 1.68
CA LYS A 84 -13.79 -9.88 1.00
C LYS A 84 -15.12 -9.23 1.38
N ARG A 85 -15.74 -8.49 0.44
CA ARG A 85 -17.03 -7.84 0.67
C ARG A 85 -18.04 -8.93 1.06
N GLN A 86 -18.36 -9.06 2.35
CA GLN A 86 -19.56 -9.76 2.77
C GLN A 86 -20.71 -8.89 2.27
N ARG A 87 -21.33 -9.37 1.19
CA ARG A 87 -22.57 -8.82 0.66
C ARG A 87 -23.66 -9.24 1.64
N ASP A 88 -23.91 -8.42 2.66
CA ASP A 88 -25.10 -8.57 3.47
C ASP A 88 -26.29 -8.04 2.64
N ASP A 89 -26.89 -8.94 1.86
CA ASP A 89 -28.18 -8.73 1.21
C ASP A 89 -29.27 -8.74 2.29
N ASN A 90 -29.46 -7.63 3.00
CA ASN A 90 -30.63 -7.44 3.86
C ASN A 90 -31.17 -6.02 3.74
N HIS A 91 -31.97 -5.79 2.71
CA HIS A 91 -32.94 -4.70 2.67
C HIS A 91 -34.32 -5.33 2.83
N ALA A 92 -34.84 -5.23 4.06
CA ALA A 92 -36.22 -5.52 4.42
C ALA A 92 -37.18 -4.41 3.95
#